data_AF-A0A502E1L3-F1
#
_entry.id   AF-A0A502E1L3-F1
#
_cell.length_a   1.000
_cell.length_b   1.000
_cell.length_c   1.000
_cell.angle_alpha   90.00
_cell.angle_beta   90.00
_cell.angle_gamma   90.00
#
_symmetry.space_group_name_H-M   'P 1'
#
loop_
_entity.id
_entity.type
_entity.pdbx_description
1 polymer ?
#
loop_
_entity_poly.entity_id
_entity_poly.type
_entity_poly.pdbx_seq_one_letter_code
_entity_poly.pdbx_strand_id
1 'polypeptide(L)'
;MKNVDRHVRPFAVVALCLAAVLGGCATRNNYPGASEQQQMRDAAAAASPQDAAAAADSQGVYLKLVEQMQRDGLWFASLAHLDALEKRWGASADATRLRADALRQTEQPAEASAAYAKLIGTPLEGAGYRGLGLLAGGAGDFPKAIELLEKAQRINPTDGLLLSDLGYANLRAGRVAQARVPLMQAMQLQSDNTQVQANLALYLLASGQPEQARALMEAQRLPASTQAAVLAAARGLAGAPAAAPMQPAAAAPVRRRVRATVAAAAAAPAPPTNSGVSQ
;
A
#
# COMPACT_ATOMS: atom_id res chain seq x y z
N MET A 1 -35.33 -70.43 -61.01
CA MET A 1 -35.77 -71.84 -60.90
C MET A 1 -34.60 -72.68 -60.44
N LYS A 2 -34.78 -73.43 -59.32
CA LYS A 2 -33.97 -74.57 -58.81
C LYS A 2 -32.52 -74.24 -58.39
N ASN A 3 -31.95 -74.72 -57.28
CA ASN A 3 -32.43 -75.57 -56.20
C ASN A 3 -31.58 -75.29 -54.95
N VAL A 4 -32.26 -75.43 -53.82
CA VAL A 4 -31.73 -75.66 -52.48
C VAL A 4 -30.72 -76.81 -52.48
N ASP A 5 -29.61 -76.65 -51.75
CA ASP A 5 -29.06 -77.79 -51.01
C ASP A 5 -28.60 -77.40 -49.60
N ARG A 6 -29.07 -78.20 -48.65
CA ARG A 6 -28.86 -78.11 -47.22
C ARG A 6 -27.58 -78.85 -46.87
N HIS A 7 -26.75 -78.27 -46.01
CA HIS A 7 -26.05 -79.08 -45.02
C HIS A 7 -26.15 -78.42 -43.64
N VAL A 8 -26.53 -79.26 -42.68
CA VAL A 8 -26.84 -78.91 -41.29
C VAL A 8 -25.78 -79.55 -40.40
N ARG A 9 -25.42 -78.81 -39.33
CA ARG A 9 -24.93 -79.22 -37.99
C ARG A 9 -23.40 -79.28 -37.75
N PRO A 10 -22.94 -79.17 -36.48
CA PRO A 10 -23.31 -78.18 -35.45
C PRO A 10 -22.11 -77.78 -34.51
N PHE A 11 -22.39 -76.95 -33.49
CA PHE A 11 -21.68 -76.84 -32.20
C PHE A 11 -20.24 -76.29 -32.10
N ALA A 12 -20.13 -75.05 -31.60
CA ALA A 12 -19.25 -74.60 -30.49
C ALA A 12 -19.48 -73.09 -30.29
N VAL A 13 -20.42 -72.68 -29.42
CA VAL A 13 -20.15 -72.16 -28.06
C VAL A 13 -18.84 -71.35 -27.99
N VAL A 14 -18.94 -70.01 -27.96
CA VAL A 14 -18.58 -69.16 -26.81
C VAL A 14 -19.28 -67.81 -27.01
N ALA A 15 -20.30 -67.56 -26.18
CA ALA A 15 -20.77 -66.21 -25.89
C ALA A 15 -19.89 -65.68 -24.74
N LEU A 16 -19.19 -64.56 -24.96
CA LEU A 16 -18.67 -63.75 -23.88
C LEU A 16 -19.17 -62.32 -24.06
N CYS A 17 -20.07 -61.93 -23.16
CA CYS A 17 -20.67 -60.62 -23.07
C CYS A 17 -19.68 -59.55 -22.59
N LEU A 18 -19.91 -58.35 -23.12
CA LEU A 18 -19.63 -57.01 -22.59
C LEU A 18 -18.66 -56.88 -21.39
N ALA A 19 -17.56 -56.17 -21.66
CA ALA A 19 -16.98 -55.25 -20.69
C ALA A 19 -16.70 -53.91 -21.39
N ALA A 20 -17.43 -52.89 -20.95
CA ALA A 20 -17.20 -51.49 -21.30
C ALA A 20 -15.95 -50.98 -20.60
N VAL A 21 -15.05 -50.31 -21.33
CA VAL A 21 -14.34 -49.13 -20.81
C VAL A 21 -14.12 -48.18 -21.99
N LEU A 22 -14.72 -47.00 -21.87
CA LEU A 22 -14.39 -45.81 -22.63
C LEU A 22 -12.90 -45.53 -22.46
N GLY A 23 -12.10 -45.86 -23.46
CA GLY A 23 -10.75 -45.33 -23.63
C GLY A 23 -10.85 -43.86 -23.98
N GLY A 24 -11.25 -43.03 -23.02
CA GLY A 24 -11.07 -41.60 -23.10
C GLY A 24 -9.59 -41.34 -23.27
N CYS A 25 -9.22 -40.68 -24.37
CA CYS A 25 -7.91 -40.08 -24.54
C CYS A 25 -7.73 -39.04 -23.43
N ALA A 26 -7.25 -39.47 -22.26
CA ALA A 26 -6.56 -38.61 -21.33
C ALA A 26 -5.23 -38.26 -21.99
N THR A 27 -5.28 -37.28 -22.89
CA THR A 27 -4.11 -36.54 -23.31
C THR A 27 -3.49 -35.97 -22.05
N ARG A 28 -2.45 -36.65 -21.57
CA ARG A 28 -1.48 -36.11 -20.62
C ARG A 28 -0.91 -34.88 -21.31
N ASN A 29 -1.50 -33.73 -21.02
CA ASN A 29 -0.97 -32.44 -21.43
C ASN A 29 0.33 -32.27 -20.65
N ASN A 30 1.42 -32.78 -21.21
CA ASN A 30 2.77 -32.64 -20.68
C ASN A 30 3.18 -31.17 -20.87
N TYR A 31 2.68 -30.32 -19.97
CA TYR A 31 3.08 -28.93 -19.86
C TYR A 31 4.54 -28.91 -19.39
N PRO A 32 5.50 -28.38 -20.18
CA PRO A 32 6.93 -28.45 -19.86
C PRO A 32 7.36 -27.78 -18.54
N GLY A 33 6.48 -27.07 -17.84
CA GLY A 33 6.80 -26.40 -16.57
C GLY A 33 6.39 -27.17 -15.29
N ALA A 34 5.57 -28.22 -15.39
CA ALA A 34 5.04 -28.87 -14.18
C ALA A 34 6.10 -29.69 -13.43
N SER A 35 7.01 -30.34 -14.15
CA SER A 35 8.14 -31.08 -13.55
C SER A 35 9.22 -30.16 -13.01
N GLU A 36 9.51 -29.04 -13.70
CA GLU A 36 10.46 -28.03 -13.24
C GLU A 36 9.99 -27.37 -11.93
N GLN A 37 8.69 -27.07 -11.85
CA GLN A 37 8.09 -26.48 -10.65
C GLN A 37 8.13 -27.42 -9.44
N GLN A 38 7.99 -28.73 -9.67
CA GLN A 38 8.11 -29.73 -8.60
C GLN A 38 9.56 -29.87 -8.14
N GLN A 39 10.51 -29.93 -9.08
CA GLN A 39 11.94 -29.96 -8.77
C GLN A 39 12.42 -28.73 -8.00
N MET A 40 11.91 -27.53 -8.34
CA MET A 40 12.23 -26.31 -7.60
C MET A 40 11.68 -26.33 -6.16
N ARG A 41 10.52 -26.92 -5.93
CA ARG A 41 9.95 -27.09 -4.57
C ARG A 41 10.75 -28.07 -3.74
N ASP A 42 11.16 -29.19 -4.33
CA ASP A 42 11.97 -30.21 -3.67
C ASP A 42 13.38 -29.67 -3.35
N ALA A 43 13.97 -28.88 -4.27
CA ALA A 43 15.23 -28.19 -4.05
C ALA A 43 15.15 -27.08 -2.98
N ALA A 44 14.05 -26.31 -2.96
CA ALA A 44 13.81 -25.31 -1.93
C ALA A 44 13.60 -25.93 -0.54
N ALA A 45 12.99 -27.12 -0.45
CA ALA A 45 12.84 -27.86 0.80
C ALA A 45 14.18 -28.45 1.32
N ALA A 46 15.18 -28.60 0.45
CA ALA A 46 16.50 -29.12 0.79
C ALA A 46 17.56 -28.01 1.04
N ALA A 47 17.21 -26.73 0.85
CA ALA A 47 18.15 -25.62 0.97
C ALA A 47 18.59 -25.38 2.42
N SER A 48 19.88 -25.18 2.64
CA SER A 48 20.41 -24.85 3.97
C SER A 48 20.04 -23.40 4.35
N PRO A 49 20.05 -23.03 5.65
CA PRO A 49 19.80 -21.65 6.08
C PRO A 49 20.76 -20.62 5.45
N GLN A 50 22.00 -21.03 5.11
CA GLN A 50 22.98 -20.17 4.44
C GLN A 50 22.63 -19.96 2.95
N ASP A 51 22.14 -21.00 2.26
CA ASP A 51 21.67 -20.90 0.88
C ASP A 51 20.40 -20.05 0.77
N ALA A 52 19.48 -20.19 1.74
CA ALA A 52 18.29 -19.35 1.83
C ALA A 52 18.66 -17.88 2.08
N ALA A 53 19.65 -17.61 2.92
CA ALA A 53 20.15 -16.25 3.15
C ALA A 53 20.82 -15.64 1.91
N ALA A 54 21.66 -16.41 1.19
CA ALA A 54 22.30 -15.95 -0.05
C ALA A 54 21.29 -15.78 -1.20
N ALA A 55 20.28 -16.65 -1.29
CA ALA A 55 19.19 -16.54 -2.25
C ALA A 55 18.27 -15.36 -1.93
N ALA A 56 17.99 -15.09 -0.65
CA ALA A 56 17.23 -13.94 -0.20
C ALA A 56 18.00 -12.62 -0.43
N ASP A 57 19.32 -12.62 -0.24
CA ASP A 57 20.18 -11.48 -0.58
C ASP A 57 20.13 -11.21 -2.10
N SER A 58 20.20 -12.28 -2.90
CA SER A 58 20.05 -12.19 -4.37
C SER A 58 18.65 -11.73 -4.79
N GLN A 59 17.59 -12.19 -4.11
CA GLN A 59 16.21 -11.77 -4.35
C GLN A 59 16.01 -10.30 -3.96
N GLY A 60 16.56 -9.87 -2.83
CA GLY A 60 16.54 -8.48 -2.36
C GLY A 60 17.26 -7.53 -3.33
N VAL A 61 18.39 -7.94 -3.89
CA VAL A 61 19.07 -7.19 -4.96
C VAL A 61 18.19 -7.05 -6.20
N TYR A 62 17.49 -8.12 -6.60
CA TYR A 62 16.58 -8.06 -7.75
C TYR A 62 15.37 -7.15 -7.50
N LEU A 63 14.81 -7.15 -6.28
CA LEU A 63 13.73 -6.23 -5.90
C LEU A 63 14.18 -4.76 -6.00
N LYS A 64 15.42 -4.45 -5.58
CA LYS A 64 15.98 -3.09 -5.73
C LYS A 64 16.10 -2.66 -7.20
N LEU A 65 16.43 -3.60 -8.10
CA LEU A 65 16.41 -3.32 -9.54
C LEU A 65 14.99 -2.97 -10.01
N VAL A 66 13.98 -3.76 -9.62
CA VAL A 66 12.57 -3.48 -9.96
C VAL A 66 12.14 -2.12 -9.41
N GLU A 67 12.51 -1.77 -8.17
CA GLU A 67 12.24 -0.45 -7.59
C GLU A 67 12.88 0.68 -8.39
N GLN A 68 14.13 0.51 -8.82
CA GLN A 68 14.80 1.51 -9.64
C GLN A 68 14.07 1.69 -10.98
N MET A 69 13.68 0.59 -11.64
CA MET A 69 12.88 0.66 -12.86
C MET A 69 11.57 1.43 -12.66
N GLN A 70 10.89 1.23 -11.52
CA GLN A 70 9.67 1.96 -11.17
C GLN A 70 9.93 3.46 -10.96
N ARG A 71 11.03 3.84 -10.31
CA ARG A 71 11.45 5.25 -10.19
C ARG A 71 11.70 5.89 -11.55
N ASP A 72 12.23 5.12 -12.49
CA ASP A 72 12.49 5.54 -13.86
C ASP A 72 11.23 5.50 -14.76
N GLY A 73 10.08 5.13 -14.20
CA GLY A 73 8.79 5.07 -14.91
C GLY A 73 8.63 3.85 -15.82
N LEU A 74 9.53 2.87 -15.74
CA LEU A 74 9.53 1.65 -16.55
C LEU A 74 8.56 0.59 -16.00
N TRP A 75 7.30 0.97 -15.81
CA TRP A 75 6.29 0.16 -15.12
C TRP A 75 6.02 -1.18 -15.82
N PHE A 76 5.84 -1.21 -17.14
CA PHE A 76 5.62 -2.45 -17.90
C PHE A 76 6.81 -3.40 -17.84
N ALA A 77 8.03 -2.87 -17.94
CA ALA A 77 9.23 -3.68 -17.80
C ALA A 77 9.33 -4.23 -16.36
N SER A 78 8.99 -3.43 -15.35
CA SER A 78 8.98 -3.87 -13.96
C SER A 78 8.02 -5.06 -13.74
N LEU A 79 6.86 -5.11 -14.42
CA LEU A 79 5.94 -6.24 -14.36
C LEU A 79 6.56 -7.53 -14.91
N ALA A 80 7.23 -7.46 -16.07
CA ALA A 80 7.92 -8.62 -16.65
C ALA A 80 9.04 -9.15 -15.74
N HIS A 81 9.79 -8.25 -15.10
CA HIS A 81 10.82 -8.62 -14.12
C HIS A 81 10.21 -9.25 -12.86
N LEU A 82 9.04 -8.78 -12.41
CA LEU A 82 8.32 -9.39 -11.29
C LEU A 82 7.79 -10.78 -11.63
N ASP A 83 7.35 -11.04 -12.87
CA ASP A 83 7.00 -12.38 -13.33
C ASP A 83 8.20 -13.33 -13.28
N ALA A 84 9.37 -12.85 -13.72
CA ALA A 84 10.61 -13.64 -13.66
C ALA A 84 11.06 -13.90 -12.21
N LEU A 85 10.96 -12.89 -11.35
CA LEU A 85 11.29 -13.01 -9.93
C LEU A 85 10.37 -14.04 -9.25
N GLU A 86 9.07 -13.96 -9.48
CA GLU A 86 8.09 -14.87 -8.87
C GLU A 86 8.27 -16.32 -9.35
N LYS A 87 8.63 -16.54 -10.61
CA LYS A 87 8.97 -17.89 -11.11
C LYS A 87 10.21 -18.47 -10.44
N ARG A 88 11.21 -17.62 -10.14
CA ARG A 88 12.50 -18.07 -9.60
C ARG A 88 12.50 -18.25 -8.09
N TRP A 89 11.85 -17.35 -7.36
CA TRP A 89 11.89 -17.31 -5.88
C TRP A 89 10.51 -17.45 -5.22
N GLY A 90 9.44 -17.53 -6.01
CA GLY A 90 8.07 -17.55 -5.50
C GLY A 90 7.53 -16.15 -5.17
N ALA A 91 6.28 -16.12 -4.71
CA ALA A 91 5.63 -14.89 -4.30
C ALA A 91 6.19 -14.37 -2.96
N SER A 92 6.44 -13.07 -2.88
CA SER A 92 6.77 -12.37 -1.64
C SER A 92 5.88 -11.14 -1.47
N ALA A 93 5.74 -10.64 -0.23
CA ALA A 93 4.96 -9.43 0.03
C ALA A 93 5.56 -8.21 -0.69
N ASP A 94 6.89 -8.08 -0.72
CA ASP A 94 7.57 -6.99 -1.43
C ASP A 94 7.33 -7.03 -2.94
N ALA A 95 7.47 -8.21 -3.57
CA ALA A 95 7.17 -8.38 -4.99
C ALA A 95 5.69 -8.11 -5.28
N THR A 96 4.79 -8.53 -4.39
CA THR A 96 3.35 -8.28 -4.51
C THR A 96 3.03 -6.79 -4.46
N ARG A 97 3.66 -6.04 -3.54
CA ARG A 97 3.53 -4.58 -3.45
C ARG A 97 4.02 -3.91 -4.73
N LEU A 98 5.22 -4.25 -5.20
CA LEU A 98 5.78 -3.68 -6.44
C LEU A 98 4.90 -3.98 -7.65
N ARG A 99 4.35 -5.20 -7.74
CA ARG A 99 3.41 -5.57 -8.80
C ARG A 99 2.14 -4.72 -8.72
N ALA A 100 1.57 -4.56 -7.53
CA ALA A 100 0.38 -3.74 -7.33
C ALA A 100 0.60 -2.28 -7.76
N ASP A 101 1.76 -1.70 -7.40
CA ASP A 101 2.14 -0.35 -7.81
C ASP A 101 2.26 -0.23 -9.32
N ALA A 102 2.91 -1.18 -9.99
CA ALA A 102 3.04 -1.17 -11.44
C ALA A 102 1.71 -1.38 -12.18
N LEU A 103 0.83 -2.25 -11.68
CA LEU A 103 -0.52 -2.44 -12.22
C LEU A 103 -1.34 -1.16 -12.11
N ARG A 104 -1.26 -0.44 -10.98
CA ARG A 104 -1.94 0.85 -10.81
C ARG A 104 -1.43 1.90 -11.79
N GLN A 105 -0.12 1.97 -12.01
CA GLN A 105 0.50 2.94 -12.93
C GLN A 105 0.30 2.60 -14.41
N THR A 106 -0.07 1.36 -14.71
CA THR A 106 -0.39 0.88 -16.06
C THR A 106 -1.90 0.74 -16.28
N GLU A 107 -2.70 1.42 -15.47
CA GLU A 107 -4.17 1.52 -15.60
C GLU A 107 -4.91 0.17 -15.56
N GLN A 108 -4.42 -0.75 -14.73
CA GLN A 108 -5.03 -2.05 -14.46
C GLN A 108 -5.59 -2.10 -13.03
N PRO A 109 -6.68 -1.34 -12.72
CA PRO A 109 -7.13 -1.10 -11.36
C PRO A 109 -7.71 -2.35 -10.67
N ALA A 110 -8.30 -3.28 -11.44
CA ALA A 110 -8.88 -4.50 -10.88
C ALA A 110 -7.78 -5.44 -10.36
N GLU A 111 -6.75 -5.66 -11.17
CA GLU A 111 -5.58 -6.45 -10.84
C GLU A 111 -4.77 -5.79 -9.72
N ALA A 112 -4.58 -4.46 -9.78
CA ALA A 112 -3.92 -3.71 -8.73
C ALA A 112 -4.65 -3.85 -7.38
N SER A 113 -5.99 -3.75 -7.39
CA SER A 113 -6.81 -3.94 -6.19
C SER A 113 -6.64 -5.34 -5.60
N ALA A 114 -6.69 -6.38 -6.44
CA ALA A 114 -6.47 -7.75 -6.02
C ALA A 114 -5.07 -7.96 -5.44
N ALA A 115 -4.04 -7.33 -6.02
CA ALA A 115 -2.67 -7.42 -5.53
C ALA A 115 -2.48 -6.68 -4.19
N TYR A 116 -3.01 -5.46 -4.03
CA TYR A 116 -2.96 -4.77 -2.73
C TYR A 116 -3.75 -5.50 -1.64
N ALA A 117 -4.88 -6.13 -1.99
CA ALA A 117 -5.67 -6.91 -1.04
C ALA A 117 -4.90 -8.11 -0.47
N LYS A 118 -3.97 -8.71 -1.25
CA LYS A 118 -3.09 -9.78 -0.77
C LYS A 118 -2.08 -9.32 0.29
N LEU A 119 -1.85 -8.01 0.43
CA LEU A 119 -0.95 -7.47 1.45
C LEU A 119 -1.62 -7.35 2.83
N ILE A 120 -2.95 -7.43 2.91
CA ILE A 120 -3.68 -7.29 4.18
C ILE A 120 -3.40 -8.52 5.06
N GLY A 121 -2.99 -8.27 6.32
CA GLY A 121 -2.51 -9.32 7.22
C GLY A 121 -1.02 -9.68 7.05
N THR A 122 -0.29 -9.00 6.16
CA THR A 122 1.18 -9.10 6.05
C THR A 122 1.86 -7.89 6.73
N PRO A 123 3.19 -7.92 6.95
CA PRO A 123 3.92 -6.74 7.42
C PRO A 123 3.79 -5.49 6.51
N LEU A 124 3.37 -5.66 5.25
CA LEU A 124 3.14 -4.57 4.30
C LEU A 124 1.66 -4.15 4.20
N GLU A 125 0.80 -4.51 5.15
CA GLU A 125 -0.62 -4.15 5.06
C GLU A 125 -0.87 -2.64 5.02
N GLY A 126 0.00 -1.82 5.62
CA GLY A 126 -0.07 -0.36 5.51
C GLY A 126 0.05 0.10 4.05
N ALA A 127 0.95 -0.51 3.27
CA ALA A 127 1.06 -0.25 1.84
C ALA A 127 -0.15 -0.78 1.06
N GLY A 128 -0.71 -1.94 1.46
CA GLY A 128 -1.94 -2.49 0.90
C GLY A 128 -3.12 -1.53 1.05
N TYR A 129 -3.39 -1.07 2.27
CA TYR A 129 -4.45 -0.09 2.54
C TYR A 129 -4.22 1.23 1.81
N ARG A 130 -2.97 1.73 1.76
CA ARG A 130 -2.64 2.94 1.00
C ARG A 130 -2.95 2.78 -0.48
N GLY A 131 -2.51 1.68 -1.09
CA GLY A 131 -2.74 1.38 -2.50
C GLY A 131 -4.22 1.28 -2.87
N LEU A 132 -5.01 0.58 -2.03
CA LEU A 132 -6.47 0.53 -2.18
C LEU A 132 -7.11 1.92 -2.03
N GLY A 133 -6.62 2.75 -1.10
CA GLY A 133 -7.07 4.12 -0.92
C GLY A 133 -6.79 5.00 -2.14
N LEU A 134 -5.62 4.85 -2.76
CA LEU A 134 -5.26 5.53 -4.01
C LEU A 134 -6.17 5.11 -5.18
N LEU A 135 -6.49 3.82 -5.30
CA LEU A 135 -7.43 3.32 -6.31
C LEU A 135 -8.84 3.89 -6.11
N ALA A 136 -9.33 3.92 -4.87
CA ALA A 136 -10.62 4.53 -4.54
C ALA A 136 -10.65 6.04 -4.88
N GLY A 137 -9.57 6.76 -4.56
CA GLY A 137 -9.43 8.17 -4.91
C GLY A 137 -9.37 8.41 -6.43
N GLY A 138 -8.70 7.53 -7.17
CA GLY A 138 -8.68 7.56 -8.64
C GLY A 138 -10.06 7.32 -9.26
N ALA A 139 -10.89 6.49 -8.62
CA ALA A 139 -12.29 6.28 -9.00
C ALA A 139 -13.24 7.41 -8.54
N GLY A 140 -12.74 8.40 -7.79
CA GLY A 140 -13.54 9.50 -7.24
C GLY A 140 -14.29 9.18 -5.94
N ASP A 141 -14.14 7.97 -5.40
CA ASP A 141 -14.72 7.58 -4.10
C ASP A 141 -13.80 8.05 -2.95
N PHE A 142 -13.81 9.37 -2.72
CA PHE A 142 -13.02 9.99 -1.66
C PHE A 142 -13.42 9.56 -0.24
N PRO A 143 -14.71 9.33 0.09
CA PRO A 143 -15.08 8.74 1.38
C PRO A 143 -14.38 7.39 1.62
N LYS A 144 -14.37 6.50 0.62
CA LYS A 144 -13.69 5.21 0.76
C LYS A 144 -12.17 5.35 0.80
N ALA A 145 -11.61 6.27 0.01
CA ALA A 145 -10.19 6.58 0.04
C ALA A 145 -9.74 7.00 1.45
N ILE A 146 -10.49 7.89 2.11
CA ILE A 146 -10.21 8.33 3.48
C ILE A 146 -10.22 7.14 4.45
N GLU A 147 -11.25 6.28 4.43
CA GLU A 147 -11.34 5.11 5.31
C GLU A 147 -10.10 4.19 5.19
N LEU A 148 -9.66 3.95 3.96
CA LEU A 148 -8.51 3.09 3.67
C LEU A 148 -7.19 3.78 4.06
N LEU A 149 -7.04 5.06 3.78
CA LEU A 149 -5.84 5.82 4.14
C LEU A 149 -5.70 6.01 5.65
N GLU A 150 -6.80 6.13 6.39
CA GLU A 150 -6.80 6.13 7.87
C GLU A 150 -6.36 4.77 8.44
N LYS A 151 -6.75 3.65 7.81
CA LYS A 151 -6.22 2.32 8.18
C LYS A 151 -4.72 2.28 7.96
N ALA A 152 -4.25 2.69 6.78
CA ALA A 152 -2.82 2.77 6.48
C ALA A 152 -2.07 3.67 7.48
N GLN A 153 -2.63 4.81 7.87
CA GLN A 153 -2.00 5.75 8.79
C GLN A 153 -1.80 5.16 10.18
N ARG A 154 -2.74 4.33 10.67
CA ARG A 154 -2.58 3.64 11.95
C ARG A 154 -1.40 2.67 11.96
N ILE A 155 -1.05 2.12 10.80
CA ILE A 155 0.07 1.19 10.63
C ILE A 155 1.38 1.96 10.43
N ASN A 156 1.35 2.99 9.57
CA ASN A 156 2.51 3.80 9.18
C ASN A 156 2.28 5.29 9.49
N PRO A 157 2.30 5.72 10.76
CA PRO A 157 1.92 7.09 11.15
C PRO A 157 2.91 8.17 10.70
N THR A 158 4.13 7.79 10.30
CA THR A 158 5.22 8.69 9.90
C THR A 158 5.49 8.67 8.39
N ASP A 159 4.63 8.05 7.59
CA ASP A 159 4.74 8.09 6.13
C ASP A 159 4.17 9.43 5.61
N GLY A 160 5.07 10.34 5.21
CA GLY A 160 4.70 11.66 4.71
C GLY A 160 3.85 11.64 3.43
N LEU A 161 4.09 10.67 2.53
CA LEU A 161 3.31 10.54 1.29
C LEU A 161 1.90 10.07 1.60
N LEU A 162 1.78 9.09 2.51
CA LEU A 162 0.48 8.62 2.99
C LEU A 162 -0.34 9.75 3.63
N LEU A 163 0.29 10.56 4.49
CA LEU A 163 -0.38 11.71 5.12
C LEU A 163 -0.79 12.76 4.09
N SER A 164 0.02 12.96 3.05
CA SER A 164 -0.32 13.82 1.91
C SER A 164 -1.51 13.29 1.11
N ASP A 165 -1.54 11.98 0.84
CA ASP A 165 -2.65 11.31 0.16
C ASP A 165 -3.96 11.44 0.97
N LEU A 166 -3.89 11.25 2.29
CA LEU A 166 -5.04 11.43 3.19
C LEU A 166 -5.53 12.87 3.20
N GLY A 167 -4.61 13.83 3.23
CA GLY A 167 -4.92 15.25 3.12
C GLY A 167 -5.63 15.59 1.81
N TYR A 168 -5.10 15.09 0.69
CA TYR A 168 -5.70 15.26 -0.63
C TYR A 168 -7.11 14.64 -0.72
N ALA A 169 -7.29 13.41 -0.22
CA ALA A 169 -8.59 12.76 -0.20
C ALA A 169 -9.62 13.56 0.62
N ASN A 170 -9.21 14.13 1.77
CA ASN A 170 -10.06 15.03 2.55
C ASN A 170 -10.45 16.30 1.78
N LEU A 171 -9.51 16.95 1.09
CA LEU A 171 -9.81 18.11 0.25
C LEU A 171 -10.85 17.77 -0.82
N ARG A 172 -10.65 16.65 -1.53
CA ARG A 172 -11.55 16.19 -2.58
C ARG A 172 -12.93 15.76 -2.07
N ALA A 173 -13.03 15.34 -0.81
CA ALA A 173 -14.28 15.07 -0.12
C ALA A 173 -14.96 16.33 0.46
N GLY A 174 -14.41 17.53 0.25
CA GLY A 174 -14.89 18.78 0.85
C GLY A 174 -14.58 18.93 2.35
N ARG A 175 -13.82 18.00 2.93
CA ARG A 175 -13.39 17.98 4.33
C ARG A 175 -12.13 18.82 4.52
N VAL A 176 -12.21 20.11 4.15
CA VAL A 176 -11.05 21.01 4.10
C VAL A 176 -10.38 21.15 5.46
N ALA A 177 -11.15 21.25 6.55
CA ALA A 177 -10.60 21.37 7.90
C ALA A 177 -9.78 20.13 8.32
N GLN A 178 -10.23 18.93 7.93
CA GLN A 178 -9.60 17.66 8.26
C GLN A 178 -8.27 17.46 7.50
N ALA A 179 -8.10 18.10 6.35
CA ALA A 179 -6.87 18.03 5.57
C ALA A 179 -5.67 18.74 6.23
N ARG A 180 -5.93 19.68 7.16
CA ARG A 180 -4.88 20.53 7.75
C ARG A 180 -3.77 19.74 8.43
N VAL A 181 -4.12 18.90 9.40
CA VAL A 181 -3.12 18.22 10.23
C VAL A 181 -2.27 17.25 9.41
N PRO A 182 -2.84 16.34 8.59
CA PRO A 182 -2.06 15.43 7.76
C PRO A 182 -1.12 16.16 6.79
N LEU A 183 -1.57 17.24 6.15
CA LEU A 183 -0.72 17.98 5.19
C LEU A 183 0.42 18.73 5.86
N MET A 184 0.19 19.29 7.06
CA MET A 184 1.26 19.92 7.83
C MET A 184 2.30 18.90 8.30
N GLN A 185 1.86 17.72 8.73
CA GLN A 185 2.77 16.63 9.10
C GLN A 185 3.55 16.13 7.88
N ALA A 186 2.88 15.93 6.75
CA ALA A 186 3.53 15.53 5.49
C ALA A 186 4.63 16.52 5.09
N MET A 187 4.35 17.83 5.15
CA MET A 187 5.33 18.87 4.83
C MET A 187 6.53 18.86 5.80
N GLN A 188 6.35 18.50 7.07
CA GLN A 188 7.45 18.39 8.03
C GLN A 188 8.28 17.12 7.81
N LEU A 189 7.67 16.03 7.37
CA LEU A 189 8.33 14.74 7.13
C LEU A 189 9.05 14.69 5.78
N GLN A 190 8.50 15.35 4.76
CA GLN A 190 8.99 15.31 3.37
C GLN A 190 8.85 16.67 2.70
N SER A 191 9.59 17.66 3.23
CA SER A 191 9.52 19.05 2.76
C SER A 191 10.01 19.25 1.32
N ASP A 192 10.81 18.32 0.79
CA ASP A 192 11.38 18.33 -0.56
C ASP A 192 10.50 17.64 -1.61
N ASN A 193 9.42 16.98 -1.18
CA ASN A 193 8.57 16.23 -2.07
C ASN A 193 7.55 17.14 -2.78
N THR A 194 7.64 17.19 -4.12
CA THR A 194 6.78 18.04 -4.97
C THR A 194 5.29 17.75 -4.81
N GLN A 195 4.89 16.49 -4.60
CA GLN A 195 3.47 16.13 -4.38
C GLN A 195 2.97 16.67 -3.04
N VAL A 196 3.76 16.55 -1.98
CA VAL A 196 3.44 17.12 -0.66
C VAL A 196 3.28 18.63 -0.73
N GLN A 197 4.22 19.31 -1.38
CA GLN A 197 4.18 20.76 -1.60
C GLN A 197 2.94 21.19 -2.40
N ALA A 198 2.62 20.47 -3.48
CA ALA A 198 1.45 20.73 -4.31
C ALA A 198 0.13 20.54 -3.55
N ASN A 199 0.01 19.48 -2.75
CA ASN A 199 -1.18 19.23 -1.94
C ASN A 199 -1.35 20.26 -0.81
N LEU A 200 -0.25 20.75 -0.21
CA LEU A 200 -0.34 21.86 0.75
C LEU A 200 -0.77 23.16 0.07
N ALA A 201 -0.25 23.47 -1.13
CA ALA A 201 -0.70 24.62 -1.91
C ALA A 201 -2.18 24.52 -2.26
N LEU A 202 -2.67 23.34 -2.62
CA LEU A 202 -4.09 23.08 -2.85
C LEU A 202 -4.93 23.32 -1.60
N TYR A 203 -4.47 22.88 -0.43
CA TYR A 203 -5.13 23.16 0.85
C TYR A 203 -5.19 24.65 1.15
N LEU A 204 -4.10 25.40 0.91
CA LEU A 204 -4.07 26.85 1.11
C LEU A 204 -5.09 27.55 0.21
N LEU A 205 -5.24 27.13 -1.04
CA LEU A 205 -6.28 27.65 -1.93
C LEU A 205 -7.70 27.28 -1.43
N ALA A 206 -7.93 26.02 -1.08
CA ALA A 206 -9.23 25.54 -0.59
C ALA A 206 -9.65 26.17 0.74
N SER A 207 -8.69 26.62 1.55
CA SER A 207 -8.91 27.31 2.83
C SER A 207 -8.94 28.84 2.71
N GLY A 208 -8.96 29.39 1.49
CA GLY A 208 -9.09 30.83 1.26
C GLY A 208 -7.79 31.63 1.48
N GLN A 209 -6.63 31.00 1.34
CA GLN A 209 -5.31 31.60 1.54
C GLN A 209 -4.47 31.61 0.23
N PRO A 210 -4.96 32.22 -0.86
CA PRO A 210 -4.31 32.14 -2.18
C PRO A 210 -2.93 32.78 -2.24
N GLU A 211 -2.68 33.86 -1.50
CA GLU A 211 -1.37 34.52 -1.46
C GLU A 211 -0.32 33.63 -0.79
N GLN A 212 -0.68 32.92 0.29
CA GLN A 212 0.21 31.94 0.91
C GLN A 212 0.47 30.75 -0.01
N ALA A 213 -0.53 30.30 -0.77
CA ALA A 213 -0.36 29.24 -1.75
C ALA A 213 0.65 29.64 -2.83
N ARG A 214 0.52 30.85 -3.40
CA ARG A 214 1.47 31.38 -4.39
C ARG A 214 2.89 31.48 -3.83
N ALA A 215 3.04 32.10 -2.66
CA ALA A 215 4.34 32.22 -2.00
C ALA A 215 4.99 30.86 -1.74
N LEU A 216 4.20 29.85 -1.33
CA LEU A 216 4.69 28.48 -1.15
C LEU A 216 5.16 27.88 -2.49
N MET A 217 4.35 27.97 -3.54
CA MET A 217 4.69 27.40 -4.86
C MET A 217 5.96 28.05 -5.44
N GLU A 218 6.13 29.36 -5.27
CA GLU A 218 7.32 30.10 -5.69
C GLU A 218 8.55 29.74 -4.86
N ALA A 219 8.42 29.74 -3.52
CA ALA A 219 9.52 29.44 -2.60
C ALA A 219 10.07 28.02 -2.81
N GLN A 220 9.18 27.06 -3.08
CA GLN A 220 9.54 25.66 -3.35
C GLN A 220 9.88 25.41 -4.82
N ARG A 221 9.82 26.44 -5.68
CA ARG A 221 10.11 26.36 -7.12
C ARG A 221 9.32 25.25 -7.82
N LEU A 222 8.03 25.14 -7.52
CA LEU A 222 7.18 24.13 -8.14
C LEU A 222 7.16 24.31 -9.67
N PRO A 223 7.25 23.21 -10.46
CA PRO A 223 7.17 23.30 -11.91
C PRO A 223 5.88 23.99 -12.38
N ALA A 224 5.95 24.76 -13.46
CA ALA A 224 4.79 25.50 -13.98
C ALA A 224 3.59 24.58 -14.28
N SER A 225 3.84 23.36 -14.76
CA SER A 225 2.82 22.33 -14.97
C SER A 225 2.13 21.91 -13.66
N THR A 226 2.90 21.78 -12.57
CA THR A 226 2.38 21.46 -11.24
C THR A 226 1.56 22.61 -10.67
N GLN A 227 2.04 23.85 -10.81
CA GLN A 227 1.29 25.04 -10.39
C GLN A 227 -0.06 25.13 -11.12
N ALA A 228 -0.06 24.92 -12.44
CA ALA A 228 -1.27 24.90 -13.26
C ALA A 228 -2.24 23.81 -12.81
N ALA A 229 -1.75 22.60 -12.50
CA ALA A 229 -2.55 21.49 -12.00
C ALA A 229 -3.19 21.81 -10.63
N VAL A 230 -2.43 22.42 -9.71
CA VAL A 230 -2.94 22.86 -8.39
C VAL A 230 -4.06 23.88 -8.54
N LEU A 231 -3.87 24.90 -9.39
CA LEU A 231 -4.88 25.92 -9.64
C LEU A 231 -6.14 25.35 -10.31
N ALA A 232 -5.99 24.40 -11.23
CA ALA A 232 -7.12 23.71 -11.85
C ALA A 232 -7.89 22.86 -10.83
N ALA A 233 -7.18 22.11 -9.98
CA ALA A 233 -7.78 21.32 -8.91
C ALA A 233 -8.56 22.21 -7.92
N ALA A 234 -8.00 23.36 -7.52
CA ALA A 234 -8.66 24.29 -6.61
C ALA A 234 -9.99 24.84 -7.17
N ARG A 235 -10.06 25.12 -8.48
CA ARG A 235 -11.32 25.52 -9.14
C ARG A 235 -12.38 24.42 -9.07
N GLY A 236 -11.97 23.16 -9.18
CA GLY A 236 -12.87 22.00 -9.03
C GLY A 236 -13.42 21.83 -7.61
N LEU A 237 -12.72 22.33 -6.59
CA LEU A 237 -13.17 22.29 -5.19
C LEU A 237 -14.15 23.41 -4.84
N ALA A 238 -14.09 24.56 -5.52
CA ALA A 238 -14.89 25.75 -5.24
C ALA A 238 -16.41 25.59 -5.50
N GLY A 239 -16.85 24.43 -6.00
CA GLY A 239 -18.26 24.05 -6.07
C GLY A 239 -18.82 23.49 -4.75
N ALA A 240 -17.98 23.22 -3.74
CA ALA A 240 -18.40 22.82 -2.40
C ALA A 240 -18.40 24.06 -1.46
N PRO A 241 -19.36 24.16 -0.52
CA PRO A 241 -19.48 25.35 0.33
C PRO A 241 -18.18 25.60 1.10
N ALA A 242 -17.61 26.79 0.89
CA ALA A 242 -16.37 27.21 1.52
C ALA A 242 -16.51 27.12 3.05
N ALA A 243 -15.66 26.32 3.68
CA ALA A 243 -15.50 26.36 5.12
C ALA A 243 -15.03 27.78 5.51
N ALA A 244 -15.71 28.38 6.48
CA ALA A 244 -15.41 29.72 6.95
C ALA A 244 -13.91 29.86 7.28
N PRO A 245 -13.28 31.01 6.98
CA PRO A 245 -11.85 31.21 7.19
C PRO A 245 -11.53 31.01 8.68
N MET A 246 -10.77 29.95 8.98
CA MET A 246 -10.26 29.74 10.32
C MET A 246 -9.14 30.76 10.54
N GLN A 247 -9.45 31.83 11.27
CA GLN A 247 -8.49 32.86 11.61
C GLN A 247 -7.26 32.19 12.26
N PRO A 248 -6.02 32.60 11.90
CA PRO A 248 -4.85 32.13 12.59
C PRO A 248 -5.00 32.50 14.06
N ALA A 249 -5.01 31.49 14.94
CA ALA A 249 -4.96 31.71 16.37
C ALA A 249 -3.77 32.61 16.66
N ALA A 250 -4.04 33.87 17.03
CA ALA A 250 -3.03 34.82 17.41
C ALA A 250 -2.10 34.13 18.42
N ALA A 251 -0.81 34.11 18.12
CA ALA A 251 0.20 33.52 18.97
C ALA A 251 0.08 34.16 20.37
N ALA A 252 -0.48 33.41 21.31
CA ALA A 252 -0.46 33.80 22.71
C ALA A 252 1.01 33.99 23.10
N PRO A 253 1.39 35.13 23.70
CA PRO A 253 2.78 35.37 24.04
C PRO A 253 3.22 34.33 25.07
N VAL A 254 4.16 33.47 24.66
CA VAL A 254 4.85 32.54 25.56
C VAL A 254 5.57 33.39 26.61
N ARG A 255 4.98 33.51 27.80
CA ARG A 255 5.62 34.15 28.94
C ARG A 255 6.81 33.29 29.36
N ARG A 256 7.99 33.66 28.87
CA ARG A 256 9.29 33.15 29.29
C ARG A 256 9.51 33.49 30.78
N ARG A 257 9.21 32.56 31.69
CA ARG A 257 9.72 32.63 33.07
C ARG A 257 11.13 32.06 33.08
N VAL A 258 12.12 32.94 33.15
CA VAL A 258 13.49 32.57 33.52
C VAL A 258 13.95 33.44 34.68
N ARG A 259 14.31 32.75 35.77
CA ARG A 259 15.30 33.02 36.85
C ARG A 259 14.72 32.56 38.19
N ALA A 260 15.48 32.08 39.16
CA ALA A 260 16.80 31.48 39.27
C ALA A 260 16.94 31.11 40.76
N THR A 261 17.44 29.90 41.03
CA THR A 261 18.31 29.46 42.14
C THR A 261 18.22 30.05 43.57
N VAL A 262 18.03 29.11 44.51
CA VAL A 262 18.79 28.85 45.77
C VAL A 262 18.93 29.97 46.82
N ALA A 263 18.34 29.73 48.00
CA ALA A 263 19.00 29.67 49.33
C ALA A 263 18.00 29.95 50.47
N ALA A 264 17.89 29.02 51.43
CA ALA A 264 17.82 29.26 52.88
C ALA A 264 17.29 28.01 53.59
N ALA A 265 18.22 27.18 54.07
CA ALA A 265 18.00 26.31 55.21
C ALA A 265 17.95 27.19 56.47
N ALA A 266 16.95 26.97 57.34
CA ALA A 266 17.07 26.93 58.80
C ALA A 266 15.70 27.04 59.49
N ALA A 267 15.48 26.12 60.45
CA ALA A 267 14.68 26.23 61.68
C ALA A 267 13.55 25.18 61.81
N ALA A 268 13.89 24.10 62.52
CA ALA A 268 12.96 23.17 63.17
C ALA A 268 12.24 23.84 64.37
N PRO A 269 11.18 23.21 64.91
CA PRO A 269 11.38 22.61 66.23
C PRO A 269 10.72 21.21 66.41
N ALA A 270 11.20 20.52 67.46
CA ALA A 270 10.99 19.13 67.84
C ALA A 270 9.58 18.75 68.35
N PRO A 271 9.20 17.46 68.35
CA PRO A 271 7.99 16.97 69.04
C PRO A 271 8.23 16.67 70.53
N PRO A 272 7.22 16.83 71.41
CA PRO A 272 7.37 16.55 72.83
C PRO A 272 7.29 15.05 73.15
N THR A 273 8.17 14.63 74.05
CA THR A 273 8.14 13.36 74.79
C THR A 273 6.98 13.35 75.77
N ASN A 274 6.14 12.31 75.74
CA ASN A 274 5.22 12.01 76.84
C ASN A 274 5.57 10.64 77.45
N SER A 275 5.77 10.64 78.76
CA SER A 275 6.21 9.53 79.60
C SER A 275 5.09 9.07 80.54
N GLY A 276 4.84 7.76 80.61
CA GLY A 276 4.11 7.06 81.69
C GLY A 276 2.58 7.09 81.55
N VAL A 277 1.82 6.02 81.79
CA VAL A 277 1.77 5.19 83.00
C VAL A 277 1.13 3.82 82.72
N SER A 278 1.64 2.79 83.38
CA SER A 278 1.12 1.42 83.46
C SER A 278 -0.23 1.31 84.18
N GLN A 279 -1.10 0.40 83.73
CA GLN A 279 -1.77 -0.64 84.52
C GLN A 279 -1.97 -1.88 83.66
#